data_AF-A0A3R8Q217-F1
#
_entry.id   AF-A0A3R8Q217-F1
#
_cell.length_a   1.000
_cell.length_b   1.000
_cell.length_c   1.000
_cell.angle_alpha   90.00
_cell.angle_beta   90.00
_cell.angle_gamma   90.00
#
_symmetry.space_group_name_H-M   'P 1'
#
loop_
_entity.id
_entity.type
_entity.pdbx_description
1 polymer ?
#
loop_
_entity_poly.entity_id
_entity_poly.type
_entity_poly.pdbx_seq_one_letter_code
_entity_poly.pdbx_strand_id
1 'polypeptide(L)' 'RYQIFDVQGRNIQHGQLNANPIDISSLENGVYLIKVISQNQHTQVLKLVVE' A
#
# COMPACT_ATOMS: atom_id res chain seq x y z
N ARG A 1 -4.28 6.70 -6.65
CA ARG A 1 -4.01 5.25 -6.79
C ARG A 1 -3.03 4.80 -5.72
N TYR A 2 -3.09 3.53 -5.31
CA TYR A 2 -2.14 2.95 -4.36
C TYR A 2 -1.67 1.56 -4.83
N GLN A 3 -0.53 1.14 -4.29
CA GLN A 3 0.06 -0.20 -4.47
C GLN A 3 0.71 -0.63 -3.15
N ILE A 4 0.55 -1.89 -2.76
CA ILE A 4 1.18 -2.51 -1.59
C ILE A 4 2.14 -3.57 -2.09
N PHE A 5 3.37 -3.53 -1.60
CA PHE A 5 4.42 -4.48 -1.92
C PHE A 5 4.86 -5.21 -0.66
N ASP A 6 5.15 -6.51 -0.77
CA ASP A 6 5.85 -7.25 0.26
C ASP A 6 7.37 -7.00 0.22
N VAL A 7 8.10 -7.57 1.19
CA VAL A 7 9.57 -7.45 1.27
C VAL A 7 10.33 -8.02 0.08
N GLN A 8 9.70 -8.89 -0.71
CA GLN A 8 10.29 -9.46 -1.93
C GLN A 8 10.02 -8.56 -3.15
N GLY A 9 9.30 -7.45 -2.97
CA GLY A 9 8.92 -6.52 -4.03
C GLY A 9 7.70 -6.97 -4.84
N ARG A 10 6.98 -8.00 -4.41
CA ARG A 10 5.77 -8.47 -5.10
C ARG A 10 4.62 -7.52 -4.78
N ASN A 11 3.91 -7.06 -5.81
CA ASN A 11 2.70 -6.26 -5.63
C ASN A 11 1.54 -7.17 -5.21
N ILE A 12 1.11 -7.07 -3.96
CA ILE A 12 0.08 -7.93 -3.37
C ILE A 12 -1.32 -7.29 -3.42
N GLN A 13 -1.40 -5.97 -3.53
CA GLN A 13 -2.66 -5.24 -3.56
C GLN A 13 -2.48 -3.90 -4.27
N HIS A 14 -3.45 -3.51 -5.09
CA HIS A 14 -3.46 -2.20 -5.72
C HIS A 14 -4.88 -1.70 -5.93
N GLY A 15 -5.04 -0.39 -6.10
CA GLY A 15 -6.37 0.19 -6.33
C GLY A 15 -6.35 1.70 -6.52
N GLN A 16 -7.54 2.28 -6.58
CA GLN A 16 -7.73 3.71 -6.53
C GLN A 16 -7.90 4.18 -5.09
N LEU A 17 -7.39 5.38 -4.80
CA LEU A 17 -7.63 6.03 -3.52
C LEU A 17 -8.97 6.75 -3.67
N ASN A 18 -10.00 6.15 -3.10
CA ASN A 18 -11.34 6.73 -3.03
C ASN A 18 -11.49 7.37 -1.63
N ALA A 19 -12.67 7.89 -1.30
CA ALA A 19 -12.94 8.38 0.07
C ALA A 19 -12.86 7.27 1.15
N ASN A 20 -12.67 6.00 0.76
CA ASN A 20 -12.56 4.87 1.66
C ASN A 20 -11.10 4.59 2.05
N PRO A 21 -10.83 4.20 3.30
CA PRO A 21 -9.53 3.71 3.73
C PRO A 21 -9.04 2.52 2.89
N ILE A 22 -7.72 2.35 2.82
CA ILE A 22 -7.12 1.13 2.27
C ILE A 22 -7.33 0.01 3.28
N ASP A 23 -8.09 -1.01 2.90
CA ASP A 23 -8.25 -2.22 3.72
C ASP A 23 -6.97 -3.06 3.68
N ILE A 24 -6.47 -3.42 4.86
CA ILE A 24 -5.25 -4.21 5.08
C ILE A 24 -5.51 -5.45 5.93
N SER A 25 -6.77 -5.77 6.23
CA SER A 25 -7.11 -6.87 7.16
C SER A 25 -6.69 -8.26 6.65
N SER A 26 -6.42 -8.39 5.36
CA SER A 26 -5.96 -9.63 4.73
C SER A 26 -4.44 -9.80 4.71
N LEU A 27 -3.67 -8.82 5.21
CA LEU A 27 -2.22 -8.91 5.24
C LEU A 27 -1.77 -9.82 6.38
N GLU A 28 -0.87 -10.74 6.07
CA GLU A 28 -0.18 -11.56 7.07
C GLU A 28 0.85 -10.73 7.85
N ASN A 29 1.35 -11.29 8.95
CA ASN A 29 2.40 -10.64 9.74
C ASN A 29 3.67 -10.43 8.89
N GLY A 30 4.23 -9.22 8.94
CA GLY A 30 5.38 -8.87 8.12
C GLY A 30 5.56 -7.38 7.86
N VAL A 31 6.43 -7.07 6.90
CA VAL A 31 6.75 -5.70 6.49
C VAL A 31 6.28 -5.46 5.07
N TYR A 32 5.64 -4.32 4.86
CA TYR A 32 5.09 -3.92 3.57
C TYR A 32 5.47 -2.49 3.21
N LEU A 33 5.58 -2.23 1.91
CA LEU A 33 5.73 -0.88 1.37
C LEU A 33 4.43 -0.47 0.71
N ILE A 34 3.87 0.67 1.13
CA ILE A 34 2.67 1.25 0.54
C ILE A 34 3.08 2.46 -0.28
N LYS A 35 2.87 2.38 -1.59
CA LYS A 35 3.06 3.48 -2.53
C LYS A 35 1.72 4.15 -2.79
N VAL A 36 1.62 5.43 -2.46
CA VAL A 36 0.45 6.28 -2.70
C VAL A 36 0.79 7.30 -3.76
N ILE A 37 -0.05 7.41 -4.79
CA ILE A 37 0.13 8.36 -5.89
C ILE A 37 -1.14 9.20 -5.98
N SER A 38 -1.01 10.48 -5.66
CA SER A 38 -2.07 11.48 -5.68
C SER A 38 -2.36 11.97 -7.10
N GLN A 39 -3.44 12.74 -7.25
CA GLN A 39 -3.88 13.26 -8.54
C GLN A 39 -2.87 14.23 -9.18
N ASN A 40 -2.12 14.98 -8.38
CA ASN A 40 -1.03 15.86 -8.82
C ASN A 40 0.29 15.11 -9.09
N GLN A 41 0.25 13.78 -9.24
CA GLN A 41 1.40 12.90 -9.43
C GLN A 41 2.45 12.87 -8.30
N HIS A 42 2.18 13.52 -7.17
CA HIS A 42 3.03 13.38 -6.00
C HIS A 42 2.98 11.92 -5.51
N THR A 43 4.15 11.34 -5.23
CA THR A 43 4.29 9.96 -4.76
C THR A 43 4.77 9.97 -3.31
N GLN A 44 4.04 9.28 -2.44
CA GLN A 44 4.44 9.01 -1.07
C GLN A 44 4.68 7.50 -0.92
N VAL A 45 5.72 7.14 -0.17
CA VAL A 45 6.02 5.75 0.19
C VAL A 45 6.01 5.64 1.72
N LEU A 46 5.27 4.66 2.22
CA LEU A 46 5.10 4.37 3.64
C LEU A 46 5.57 2.94 3.91
N LYS A 47 6.19 2.71 5.07
CA LYS A 47 6.51 1.36 5.56
C LYS A 47 5.47 0.96 6.60
N LEU A 48 4.83 -0.18 6.40
CA LEU A 48 3.88 -0.78 7.33
C LEU A 48 4.51 -2.03 7.96
N VAL A 49 4.32 -2.20 9.26
CA VAL A 49 4.64 -3.43 9.99
C VAL A 49 3.32 -3.98 10.52
N VAL A 50 3.03 -5.24 10.22
CA VAL A 50 1.83 -5.97 10.65
C VAL A 50 2.25 -7.07 11.62
N GLU A 51 1.57 -7.16 12.76
CA GLU A 51 1.81 -8.09 13.87
C GLU A 51 0.51 -8.73 14.35
#